data_AF-L1JNW1-F1
#
_entry.id   AF-L1JNW1-F1
#
_cell.length_a   1.000
_cell.length_b   1.000
_cell.length_c   1.000
_cell.angle_alpha   90.00
_cell.angle_beta   90.00
_cell.angle_gamma   90.00
#
_symmetry.space_group_name_H-M   'P 1'
#
loop_
_entity.id
_entity.type
_entity.pdbx_description
1 polymer ?
#
loop_
_entity_poly.entity_id
_entity_poly.type
_entity_poly.pdbx_seq_one_letter_code
_entity_poly.pdbx_strand_id
1 'polypeptide(L)'
;VLQQDKASTFPVHALIGTGTLHSERKFNFVIDACAAPGNKASHLAAVALQPDKGVLVAIEKSPEREKLLRETLRRMGCTSVRVYRRDWLQVSHDDELLSQADAIVVDPSCSNSGVLRDAMDASPSRLRGLSDFQRKALIHALSFPSVKFVVYSTCSVH
;
A
#
# COMPACT_ATOMS: atom_id res chain seq x y z
N VAL A 1 -19.65 5.05 -1.83
CA VAL A 1 -19.32 3.74 -2.45
C VAL A 1 -17.96 3.85 -3.10
N LEU A 2 -17.00 2.99 -2.72
CA LEU A 2 -15.69 2.89 -3.37
C LEU A 2 -15.88 2.18 -4.72
N GLN A 3 -15.41 2.77 -5.82
CA GLN A 3 -15.17 2.02 -7.05
C GLN A 3 -13.77 1.42 -6.96
N GLN A 4 -13.70 0.20 -6.42
CA GLN A 4 -12.48 -0.59 -6.32
C GLN A 4 -12.72 -1.97 -6.93
N ASP A 5 -11.83 -2.41 -7.81
CA ASP A 5 -11.85 -3.77 -8.33
C ASP A 5 -11.73 -4.77 -7.17
N LYS A 6 -12.46 -5.90 -7.24
CA LYS A 6 -12.38 -6.97 -6.24
C LYS A 6 -10.95 -7.51 -6.07
N ALA A 7 -10.15 -7.59 -7.15
CA ALA A 7 -8.76 -8.01 -7.05
C ALA A 7 -7.92 -7.03 -6.21
N SER A 8 -8.27 -5.74 -6.24
CA SER A 8 -7.58 -4.68 -5.52
C SER A 8 -7.85 -4.71 -4.00
N THR A 9 -8.87 -5.44 -3.53
CA THR A 9 -9.15 -5.61 -2.09
C THR A 9 -8.37 -6.76 -1.46
N PHE A 10 -7.91 -7.73 -2.27
CA PHE A 10 -7.23 -8.93 -1.80
C PHE A 10 -6.01 -8.67 -0.89
N PRO A 11 -5.14 -7.67 -1.15
CA PRO A 11 -4.00 -7.40 -0.28
C PRO A 11 -4.42 -7.06 1.16
N VAL A 12 -5.53 -6.35 1.31
CA VAL A 12 -6.10 -6.00 2.62
C VAL A 12 -6.62 -7.25 3.33
N HIS A 13 -7.33 -8.13 2.61
CA HIS A 13 -7.81 -9.40 3.16
C HIS A 13 -6.67 -10.34 3.57
N ALA A 14 -5.62 -10.44 2.74
CA ALA A 14 -4.42 -11.21 3.05
C ALA A 14 -3.73 -10.68 4.32
N LEU A 15 -3.67 -9.35 4.48
CA LEU A 15 -3.07 -8.72 5.66
C LEU A 15 -3.86 -9.00 6.94
N ILE A 16 -5.17 -8.81 6.94
CA ILE A 16 -6.00 -9.03 8.15
C ILE A 16 -6.24 -10.52 8.42
N GLY A 17 -6.10 -11.37 7.40
CA GLY A 17 -6.27 -12.82 7.52
C GLY A 17 -7.73 -13.22 7.68
N THR A 18 -8.58 -12.92 6.70
CA THR A 18 -9.99 -13.32 6.75
C THR A 18 -10.15 -14.82 6.47
N GLY A 19 -10.49 -15.59 7.51
CA GLY A 19 -10.86 -17.01 7.42
C GLY A 19 -11.65 -17.46 8.65
N THR A 20 -12.50 -18.47 8.52
CA THR A 20 -13.44 -18.98 9.55
C THR A 20 -12.77 -19.53 10.83
N LEU A 21 -11.44 -19.59 10.88
CA LEU A 21 -10.66 -20.22 11.95
C LEU A 21 -9.88 -19.24 12.82
N HIS A 22 -9.79 -17.95 12.45
CA HIS A 22 -9.00 -16.95 13.20
C HIS A 22 -9.74 -15.61 13.32
N SER A 23 -9.54 -14.92 14.44
CA SER A 23 -9.97 -13.53 14.62
C SER A 23 -9.22 -12.62 13.64
N GLU A 24 -9.92 -11.66 13.03
CA GLU A 24 -9.28 -10.67 12.15
C GLU A 24 -8.13 -9.95 12.86
N ARG A 25 -6.96 -9.92 12.25
CA ARG A 25 -5.81 -9.17 12.76
C ARG A 25 -6.08 -7.67 12.64
N LYS A 26 -5.80 -6.94 13.73
CA LYS A 26 -5.82 -5.48 13.78
C LYS A 26 -4.46 -4.97 14.24
N PHE A 27 -3.98 -3.91 13.59
CA PHE A 27 -2.64 -3.37 13.76
C PHE A 27 -2.68 -2.00 14.42
N ASN A 28 -1.65 -1.67 15.21
CA ASN A 28 -1.50 -0.33 15.75
C ASN A 28 -0.88 0.59 14.71
N PHE A 29 0.03 0.07 13.88
CA PHE A 29 0.68 0.87 12.88
C PHE A 29 0.88 0.12 11.55
N VAL A 30 0.28 0.66 10.48
CA VAL A 30 0.41 0.16 9.11
C VAL A 30 1.05 1.21 8.21
N ILE A 31 1.90 0.79 7.27
CA ILE A 31 2.37 1.64 6.18
C ILE A 31 1.79 1.14 4.85
N ASP A 32 1.21 2.06 4.07
CA ASP A 32 0.94 1.87 2.64
C ASP A 32 2.03 2.57 1.83
N ALA A 33 2.95 1.78 1.26
CA ALA A 33 4.18 2.28 0.63
C ALA A 33 3.94 3.02 -0.69
N CYS A 34 2.80 2.81 -1.35
CA CYS A 34 2.47 3.36 -2.67
C CYS A 34 0.98 3.72 -2.73
N ALA A 35 0.55 4.67 -1.90
CA ALA A 35 -0.84 4.76 -1.48
C ALA A 35 -1.81 5.37 -2.49
N ALA A 36 -1.36 6.22 -3.42
CA ALA A 36 -2.28 6.91 -4.32
C ALA A 36 -2.87 5.94 -5.37
N PRO A 37 -4.18 6.05 -5.68
CA PRO A 37 -5.08 7.18 -5.39
C PRO A 37 -5.81 7.13 -4.04
N GLY A 38 -5.51 6.16 -3.16
CA GLY A 38 -6.04 6.11 -1.79
C GLY A 38 -7.07 5.03 -1.52
N ASN A 39 -7.47 4.24 -2.52
CA ASN A 39 -8.47 3.18 -2.33
C ASN A 39 -8.00 2.14 -1.30
N LYS A 40 -6.76 1.63 -1.41
CA LYS A 40 -6.18 0.67 -0.46
C LYS A 40 -5.96 1.28 0.91
N ALA A 41 -5.31 2.44 0.99
CA ALA A 41 -5.15 3.19 2.24
C ALA A 41 -6.49 3.40 2.97
N SER A 42 -7.55 3.81 2.27
CA SER A 42 -8.88 3.98 2.88
C SER A 42 -9.49 2.67 3.36
N HIS A 43 -9.31 1.58 2.61
CA HIS A 43 -9.79 0.27 3.00
C HIS A 43 -9.02 -0.27 4.21
N LEU A 44 -7.69 -0.19 4.22
CA LEU A 44 -6.83 -0.54 5.35
C LEU A 44 -7.22 0.23 6.60
N ALA A 45 -7.44 1.54 6.49
CA ALA A 45 -7.88 2.37 7.62
C ALA A 45 -9.24 1.92 8.20
N ALA A 46 -10.14 1.42 7.36
CA ALA A 46 -11.45 0.95 7.79
C ALA A 46 -11.42 -0.42 8.49
N VAL A 47 -10.55 -1.35 8.05
CA VAL A 47 -10.64 -2.76 8.48
C VAL A 47 -9.39 -3.34 9.12
N ALA A 48 -8.21 -2.72 8.96
CA ALA A 48 -6.94 -3.28 9.43
C ALA A 48 -6.43 -2.63 10.72
N LEU A 49 -6.97 -1.48 11.12
CA LEU A 49 -6.48 -0.72 12.26
C LEU A 49 -7.22 -1.05 13.57
N GLN A 50 -6.51 -0.98 14.69
CA GLN A 50 -7.11 -0.99 16.02
C GLN A 50 -8.03 0.22 16.20
N PRO A 51 -9.25 0.06 16.74
CA PRO A 51 -10.13 1.18 17.05
C PRO A 51 -9.42 2.23 17.95
N ASP A 52 -9.56 3.51 17.59
CA ASP A 52 -9.06 4.68 18.32
C ASP A 52 -7.53 4.79 18.55
N LYS A 53 -6.76 3.75 18.25
CA LYS A 53 -5.30 3.70 18.48
C LYS A 53 -4.50 3.47 17.19
N GLY A 54 -5.11 2.82 16.20
CA GLY A 54 -4.44 2.48 14.97
C GLY A 54 -4.15 3.70 14.10
N VAL A 55 -2.95 3.74 13.53
CA VAL A 55 -2.54 4.75 12.55
C VAL A 55 -2.07 4.07 11.27
N LEU A 56 -2.37 4.70 10.14
CA LEU A 56 -1.82 4.33 8.84
C LEU A 56 -1.00 5.48 8.28
N VAL A 57 0.22 5.20 7.83
CA VAL A 57 1.02 6.14 7.03
C VAL A 57 0.91 5.77 5.56
N ALA A 58 0.41 6.71 4.76
CA ALA A 58 0.21 6.57 3.32
C ALA A 58 1.30 7.36 2.59
N ILE A 59 2.16 6.65 1.86
CA ILE A 59 3.34 7.24 1.20
C ILE A 59 3.06 7.42 -0.29
N GLU A 60 3.32 8.61 -0.81
CA GLU A 60 3.23 8.92 -2.23
C GLU A 60 4.30 9.95 -2.61
N LYS A 61 5.03 9.71 -3.70
CA LYS A 61 6.11 10.62 -4.13
C LYS A 61 5.62 11.77 -5.01
N SER A 62 4.57 11.55 -5.81
CA SER A 62 4.07 12.55 -6.76
C SER A 62 3.15 13.56 -6.04
N PRO A 63 3.43 14.88 -6.12
CA PRO A 63 2.55 15.90 -5.54
C PRO A 63 1.12 15.87 -6.09
N GLU A 64 0.96 15.57 -7.38
CA GLU A 64 -0.36 15.47 -8.03
C GLU A 64 -1.15 14.28 -7.48
N ARG A 65 -0.51 13.11 -7.39
CA ARG A 65 -1.13 11.90 -6.86
C ARG A 65 -1.39 12.00 -5.36
N GLU A 66 -0.54 12.71 -4.62
CA GLU A 66 -0.74 13.02 -3.19
C GLU A 66 -2.01 13.85 -2.99
N LYS A 67 -2.26 14.86 -3.85
CA LYS A 67 -3.49 15.65 -3.80
C LYS A 67 -4.72 14.76 -3.95
N LEU A 68 -4.72 13.88 -4.96
CA LEU A 68 -5.80 12.91 -5.19
C LEU A 68 -5.97 11.95 -4.00
N LEU A 69 -4.87 11.45 -3.44
CA LEU A 69 -4.87 10.61 -2.24
C LEU A 69 -5.54 11.31 -1.06
N ARG A 70 -5.17 12.55 -0.77
CA ARG A 70 -5.77 13.36 0.31
C ARG A 70 -7.26 13.61 0.07
N GLU A 71 -7.65 13.92 -1.17
CA GLU A 71 -9.06 14.11 -1.55
C GLU A 71 -9.88 12.84 -1.33
N THR A 72 -9.36 11.68 -1.76
CA THR A 72 -9.99 10.39 -1.54
C THR A 72 -10.14 10.09 -0.05
N LEU A 73 -9.07 10.22 0.74
CA LEU A 73 -9.10 9.96 2.18
C LEU A 73 -10.09 10.87 2.92
N ARG A 74 -10.14 12.16 2.55
CA ARG A 74 -11.10 13.13 3.11
C ARG A 74 -12.53 12.75 2.75
N ARG A 75 -12.80 12.40 1.49
CA ARG A 75 -14.13 11.95 1.05
C ARG A 75 -14.57 10.67 1.76
N MET A 76 -13.63 9.81 2.11
CA MET A 76 -13.87 8.55 2.82
C MET A 76 -13.92 8.72 4.35
N GLY A 77 -13.68 9.92 4.88
CA GLY A 77 -13.71 10.19 6.32
C GLY A 77 -12.57 9.51 7.10
N CYS A 78 -11.46 9.17 6.44
CA CYS A 78 -10.33 8.48 7.07
C CYS A 78 -9.52 9.46 7.94
N THR A 79 -9.73 9.45 9.26
CA THR A 79 -9.02 10.30 10.23
C THR A 79 -7.73 9.67 10.77
N SER A 80 -7.61 8.35 10.71
CA SER A 80 -6.44 7.58 11.16
C SER A 80 -5.29 7.51 10.15
N VAL A 81 -5.39 8.21 9.02
CA VAL A 81 -4.41 8.16 7.93
C VAL A 81 -3.56 9.44 7.87
N ARG A 82 -2.24 9.28 7.92
CA ARG A 82 -1.25 10.35 7.73
C ARG A 82 -0.59 10.20 6.37
N VAL A 83 -0.72 11.21 5.51
CA VAL A 83 -0.11 11.19 4.17
C VAL A 83 1.29 11.80 4.21
N TYR A 84 2.28 11.04 3.74
CA TYR A 84 3.70 11.40 3.70
C TYR A 84 4.15 11.53 2.24
N ARG A 85 4.51 12.75 1.82
CA ARG A 85 5.04 12.99 0.47
C ARG A 85 6.53 12.65 0.41
N ARG A 86 6.85 11.42 0.02
CA ARG A 86 8.24 10.94 -0.05
C ARG A 86 8.35 9.79 -1.05
N ASP A 87 9.55 9.60 -1.61
CA ASP A 87 9.86 8.36 -2.32
C ASP A 87 10.01 7.24 -1.30
N TRP A 88 9.24 6.15 -1.47
CA TRP A 88 9.30 4.97 -0.63
C TRP A 88 10.73 4.45 -0.46
N LEU A 89 11.52 4.42 -1.53
CA LEU A 89 12.90 3.92 -1.48
C LEU A 89 13.87 4.87 -0.75
N GLN A 90 13.43 6.08 -0.41
CA GLN A 90 14.20 7.06 0.36
C GLN A 90 13.73 7.18 1.81
N VAL A 91 12.76 6.36 2.22
CA VAL A 91 12.39 6.25 3.63
C VAL A 91 13.51 5.51 4.35
N SER A 92 13.92 6.00 5.53
CA SER A 92 14.88 5.25 6.34
C SER A 92 14.14 4.12 7.04
N HIS A 93 14.69 2.91 7.02
CA HIS A 93 14.17 1.82 7.85
C HIS A 93 14.43 2.06 9.34
N ASP A 94 15.39 2.94 9.67
CA ASP A 94 15.70 3.41 11.03
C ASP A 94 15.00 4.74 11.36
N ASP A 95 14.01 5.17 10.57
CA ASP A 95 13.20 6.33 10.91
C ASP A 95 12.52 6.13 12.26
N GLU A 96 12.64 7.11 13.16
CA GLU A 96 12.19 7.01 14.56
C GLU A 96 10.70 6.62 14.66
N LEU A 97 9.87 7.11 13.74
CA LEU A 97 8.46 6.77 13.69
C LEU A 97 8.26 5.50 12.86
N LEU A 98 8.67 5.51 11.60
CA LEU A 98 8.26 4.49 10.63
C LEU A 98 8.86 3.10 10.91
N SER A 99 10.01 3.02 11.58
CA SER A 99 10.63 1.76 12.03
C SER A 99 9.76 0.92 12.97
N GLN A 100 8.71 1.52 13.55
CA GLN A 100 7.78 0.89 14.49
C GLN A 100 6.56 0.23 13.81
N ALA A 101 6.48 0.23 12.48
CA ALA A 101 5.34 -0.32 11.76
C ALA A 101 5.15 -1.81 12.03
N ASP A 102 3.93 -2.22 12.42
CA ASP A 102 3.57 -3.64 12.59
C ASP A 102 3.45 -4.36 11.24
N ALA A 103 2.95 -3.63 10.24
CA ALA A 103 2.67 -4.15 8.91
C ALA A 103 2.95 -3.14 7.81
N ILE A 104 3.38 -3.63 6.65
CA ILE A 104 3.63 -2.82 5.45
C ILE A 104 2.91 -3.45 4.26
N VAL A 105 2.18 -2.63 3.51
CA VAL A 105 1.58 -3.00 2.22
C VAL A 105 2.38 -2.35 1.10
N VAL A 106 2.85 -3.18 0.18
CA VAL A 106 3.62 -2.80 -1.00
C VAL A 106 2.78 -3.12 -2.23
N ASP A 107 2.02 -2.14 -2.70
CA ASP A 107 1.24 -2.20 -3.94
C ASP A 107 1.73 -1.16 -4.95
N PRO A 108 2.90 -1.37 -5.57
CA PRO A 108 3.51 -0.40 -6.47
C PRO A 108 2.78 -0.36 -7.82
N SER A 109 3.02 0.73 -8.56
CA SER A 109 2.60 0.81 -9.96
C SER A 109 3.14 -0.40 -10.75
N CYS A 110 2.23 -1.12 -11.38
CA CYS A 110 2.51 -2.30 -12.18
C CYS A 110 2.45 -1.95 -13.68
N SER A 111 2.65 -2.90 -14.59
CA SER A 111 2.44 -2.68 -16.03
C SER A 111 0.95 -2.55 -16.41
N ASN A 112 0.04 -2.75 -15.46
CA ASN A 112 -1.42 -2.80 -15.60
C ASN A 112 -1.93 -3.85 -16.60
N SER A 113 -1.07 -4.81 -17.00
CA SER A 113 -1.41 -5.83 -17.99
C SER A 113 -2.49 -6.80 -17.53
N GLY A 114 -2.77 -6.89 -16.21
CA GLY A 114 -3.86 -7.70 -15.67
C GLY A 114 -5.23 -7.00 -15.65
N VAL A 115 -5.29 -5.68 -15.89
CA VAL A 115 -6.52 -4.86 -15.79
C VAL A 115 -6.98 -4.37 -17.17
N LEU A 116 -6.06 -4.08 -18.08
CA LEU A 116 -6.36 -3.71 -19.46
C LEU A 116 -5.90 -4.83 -20.39
N ARG A 117 -6.84 -5.41 -21.14
CA ARG A 117 -6.54 -6.31 -22.28
C ARG A 117 -5.71 -5.60 -23.37
N ASP A 118 -5.77 -4.27 -23.39
CA ASP A 118 -4.94 -3.39 -24.21
C ASP A 118 -3.80 -2.83 -23.37
N ALA A 119 -2.86 -3.70 -22.98
CA ALA A 119 -1.59 -3.25 -22.44
C ALA A 119 -0.91 -2.39 -23.51
N MET A 120 -1.02 -1.05 -23.39
CA MET A 120 -0.20 -0.12 -24.17
C MET A 120 1.25 -0.60 -24.07
N ASP A 121 1.81 -1.03 -25.20
CA ASP A 121 3.15 -1.58 -25.41
C ASP A 121 4.14 -1.15 -24.33
N ALA A 122 4.18 -1.91 -23.23
CA ALA A 122 5.16 -1.67 -22.19
C ALA A 122 6.47 -2.20 -22.76
N SER A 123 7.28 -1.29 -23.31
CA SER A 123 8.57 -1.65 -23.87
C SER A 123 9.37 -2.54 -22.90
N PRO A 124 10.16 -3.51 -23.39
CA PRO A 124 10.92 -4.40 -22.52
C PRO A 124 11.78 -3.66 -21.47
N SER A 125 12.26 -2.45 -21.81
CA SER A 125 12.99 -1.58 -20.88
C SER A 125 12.10 -1.04 -19.75
N ARG A 126 10.86 -0.64 -20.05
CA ARG A 126 9.89 -0.20 -19.04
C ARG A 126 9.49 -1.35 -18.11
N LEU A 127 9.27 -2.55 -18.65
CA LEU A 127 8.95 -3.74 -17.84
C LEU A 127 10.09 -4.07 -16.87
N ARG A 128 11.35 -4.04 -17.34
CA ARG A 128 12.52 -4.23 -16.48
C ARG A 128 12.60 -3.16 -15.39
N GLY A 129 12.40 -1.89 -15.73
CA GLY A 129 12.42 -0.80 -14.75
C GLY A 129 11.34 -0.95 -13.67
N LEU A 130 10.13 -1.39 -14.05
CA LEU A 130 9.04 -1.66 -13.10
C LEU A 130 9.36 -2.85 -12.20
N SER A 131 9.89 -3.95 -12.75
CA SER A 131 10.30 -5.13 -11.98
C SER A 131 11.41 -4.80 -10.98
N ASP A 132 12.42 -4.04 -11.41
CA ASP A 132 13.51 -3.60 -10.53
C ASP A 132 13.01 -2.72 -9.38
N PHE A 133 12.09 -1.79 -9.67
CA PHE A 133 11.46 -0.97 -8.64
C PHE A 133 10.65 -1.82 -7.66
N GLN A 134 9.82 -2.74 -8.16
CA GLN A 134 9.01 -3.65 -7.34
C GLN A 134 9.86 -4.48 -6.39
N ARG A 135 10.95 -5.07 -6.91
CA ARG A 135 11.91 -5.83 -6.11
C ARG A 135 12.55 -4.97 -5.03
N LYS A 136 13.04 -3.78 -5.39
CA LYS A 136 13.66 -2.86 -4.41
C LYS A 136 12.65 -2.41 -3.34
N ALA A 137 11.42 -2.11 -3.73
CA ALA A 137 10.37 -1.69 -2.81
C ALA A 137 10.01 -2.79 -1.80
N LEU A 138 9.94 -4.04 -2.25
CA LEU A 138 9.69 -5.18 -1.38
C LEU A 138 10.86 -5.45 -0.43
N ILE A 139 12.09 -5.51 -0.95
CA ILE A 139 13.29 -5.69 -0.10
C ILE A 139 13.38 -4.58 0.95
N HIS A 140 13.07 -3.34 0.56
CA HIS A 140 13.05 -2.22 1.47
C HIS A 140 11.99 -2.38 2.57
N ALA A 141 10.76 -2.82 2.25
CA ALA A 141 9.75 -3.11 3.26
C ALA A 141 10.20 -4.18 4.26
N LEU A 142 10.90 -5.22 3.78
CA LEU A 142 11.44 -6.29 4.63
C LEU A 142 12.61 -5.84 5.53
N SER A 143 13.19 -4.65 5.29
CA SER A 143 14.27 -4.12 6.12
C SER A 143 13.80 -3.38 7.39
N PHE A 144 12.50 -3.14 7.55
CA PHE A 144 11.96 -2.44 8.72
C PHE A 144 12.02 -3.35 9.96
N PRO A 145 12.63 -2.91 11.07
CA PRO A 145 12.98 -3.81 12.18
C PRO A 145 11.76 -4.35 12.94
N SER A 146 10.67 -3.57 13.05
CA SER A 146 9.48 -3.99 13.80
C SER A 146 8.41 -4.67 12.93
N VAL A 147 8.62 -4.76 11.62
CA VAL A 147 7.59 -5.29 10.72
C VAL A 147 7.39 -6.78 10.92
N LYS A 148 6.14 -7.18 11.15
CA LYS A 148 5.76 -8.59 11.32
C LYS A 148 5.08 -9.14 10.08
N PHE A 149 4.43 -8.27 9.31
CA PHE A 149 3.68 -8.64 8.12
C PHE A 149 3.98 -7.70 6.96
N VAL A 150 4.44 -8.27 5.85
CA VAL A 150 4.56 -7.55 4.58
C VAL A 150 3.63 -8.19 3.58
N VAL A 151 2.72 -7.41 3.01
CA VAL A 151 1.88 -7.84 1.89
C VAL A 151 2.36 -7.14 0.64
N TYR A 152 2.75 -7.94 -0.35
CA TYR A 152 3.11 -7.47 -1.68
C TYR A 152 2.00 -7.84 -2.66
N SER A 153 1.58 -6.89 -3.49
CA SER A 153 0.66 -7.13 -4.58
C SER A 153 1.05 -6.39 -5.83
N THR A 154 0.71 -6.99 -6.97
CA THR A 154 0.87 -6.40 -8.29
C THR A 154 -0.34 -6.77 -9.14
N CYS A 155 -0.71 -5.86 -10.03
CA CYS A 155 -1.74 -6.04 -11.05
C CYS A 155 -1.15 -6.46 -12.42
N SER A 156 0.05 -7.03 -12.41
CA SER A 156 0.74 -7.56 -13.59
C SER A 156 0.65 -9.08 -13.63
N VAL A 157 0.61 -9.62 -14.85
CA VAL A 157 0.70 -11.07 -15.13
C VAL A 157 2.06 -11.47 -15.73
N HIS A 158 2.99 -10.52 -15.76
CA HIS A 158 4.35 -10.69 -16.27
C HIS A 158 5.36 -10.76 -15.12
#